data_AF-A0A619TGM4-F1
#
_entry.id   AF-A0A619TGM4-F1
#
_cell.length_a   1.000
_cell.length_b   1.000
_cell.length_c   1.000
_cell.angle_alpha   90.00
_cell.angle_beta   90.00
_cell.angle_gamma   90.00
#
_symmetry.space_group_name_H-M   'P 1'
#
loop_
_entity.id
_entity.type
_entity.pdbx_description
1 polymer ?
#
loop_
_entity_poly.entity_id
_entity_poly.type
_entity_poly.pdbx_seq_one_letter_code
_entity_poly.pdbx_strand_id
1 'polypeptide(L)'
;MVDNVFKKKLASIKNEHVSVLDSYKVSPFKESHSDTACIVRIIEIYSLNKLRAKGEKLYSLTGLTVPDTEAVANEINLLLSRYAQLCRQEEEELSFRQREVTNAEVAWKSTFSKNGVSSIAEAKTNKTGHAERADAERCYHLAVSRLNEQHSRLSTIKLLPGVLADEVNYIGKGVEKRLLNIFPQSGQIPADF
;
A
#
# COMPACT_ATOMS: atom_id res chain seq x y z
N MET A 1 -10.69 -2.77 -50.93
CA MET A 1 -10.55 -1.29 -51.00
C MET A 1 -11.27 -0.53 -49.87
N VAL A 2 -11.71 -1.22 -48.80
CA VAL A 2 -12.46 -0.58 -47.69
C VAL A 2 -11.51 -0.15 -46.55
N ASP A 3 -10.32 -0.76 -46.44
CA ASP A 3 -9.39 -0.55 -45.33
C ASP A 3 -8.65 0.81 -45.37
N ASN A 4 -8.45 1.38 -46.56
CA ASN A 4 -7.77 2.67 -46.71
C ASN A 4 -8.68 3.88 -46.48
N VAL A 5 -10.00 3.69 -46.46
CA VAL A 5 -10.96 4.78 -46.24
C VAL A 5 -11.15 5.06 -44.75
N PHE A 6 -11.12 4.02 -43.91
CA PHE A 6 -11.21 4.19 -42.45
C PHE A 6 -9.93 4.77 -41.83
N LYS A 7 -8.74 4.42 -42.34
CA LYS A 7 -7.47 5.07 -41.94
C LYS A 7 -7.43 6.56 -42.26
N LYS A 8 -8.16 7.02 -43.28
CA LYS A 8 -8.17 8.42 -43.74
C LYS A 8 -9.23 9.29 -43.06
N LYS A 9 -10.13 8.70 -42.26
CA LYS A 9 -11.24 9.39 -41.59
C LYS A 9 -11.16 9.39 -40.07
N LEU A 10 -10.04 8.95 -39.48
CA LEU A 10 -9.57 9.61 -38.25
C LEU A 10 -9.04 10.98 -38.69
N ALA A 11 -9.96 11.93 -38.86
CA ALA A 11 -9.58 13.32 -38.72
C ALA A 11 -8.81 13.39 -37.40
N SER A 12 -7.52 13.65 -37.51
CA SER A 12 -6.57 13.83 -36.43
C SER A 12 -7.26 14.59 -35.30
N ILE A 13 -7.74 13.87 -34.29
CA ILE A 13 -8.12 14.48 -33.03
C ILE A 13 -6.77 14.87 -32.43
N LYS A 14 -6.24 16.03 -32.83
CA LYS A 14 -5.07 16.67 -32.23
C LYS A 14 -5.48 17.10 -30.84
N ASN A 15 -5.55 16.13 -29.95
CA ASN A 15 -5.85 16.31 -28.55
C ASN A 15 -4.68 15.69 -27.79
N GLU A 16 -4.12 16.45 -26.86
CA GLU A 16 -3.00 16.04 -26.03
C GLU A 16 -3.27 14.71 -25.32
N HIS A 17 -4.51 14.45 -24.89
CA HIS A 17 -4.90 13.19 -24.26
C HIS A 17 -4.81 11.98 -25.19
N VAL A 18 -5.05 12.16 -26.50
CA VAL A 18 -4.88 11.09 -27.48
C VAL A 18 -3.40 10.75 -27.64
N SER A 19 -2.55 11.76 -27.70
CA SER A 19 -1.10 11.56 -27.76
C SER A 19 -0.54 10.87 -26.51
N VAL A 20 -1.11 11.15 -25.33
CA VAL A 20 -0.76 10.45 -24.08
C VAL A 20 -1.14 8.96 -24.16
N LEU A 21 -2.35 8.63 -24.63
CA LEU A 21 -2.77 7.23 -24.79
C LEU A 21 -1.90 6.48 -25.79
N ASP A 22 -1.62 7.09 -26.95
CA ASP A 22 -0.86 6.46 -28.03
C ASP A 22 0.62 6.25 -27.67
N SER A 23 1.17 7.07 -26.78
CA SER A 23 2.57 6.98 -26.35
C SER A 23 2.77 6.25 -25.03
N TYR A 24 1.68 5.87 -24.34
CA TYR A 24 1.75 5.16 -23.09
C TYR A 24 2.46 3.81 -23.28
N LYS A 25 3.44 3.54 -22.42
CA LYS A 25 4.15 2.26 -22.41
C LYS A 25 4.18 1.72 -21.01
N VAL A 26 3.66 0.51 -20.87
CA VAL A 26 3.80 -0.26 -19.65
C VAL A 26 5.28 -0.58 -19.42
N SER A 27 5.70 -0.49 -18.15
CA SER A 27 6.99 -1.01 -17.71
C SER A 27 6.76 -2.23 -16.81
N PRO A 28 6.97 -3.46 -17.33
CA PRO A 28 6.77 -4.66 -16.51
C PRO A 28 7.69 -4.68 -15.29
N PHE A 29 7.15 -5.13 -14.16
CA PHE A 29 7.89 -5.30 -12.93
C PHE A 29 8.91 -6.44 -13.04
N LYS A 30 10.08 -6.22 -12.44
CA LYS A 30 11.22 -7.15 -12.43
C LYS A 30 11.77 -7.25 -11.01
N GLU A 31 12.45 -8.36 -10.71
CA GLU A 31 12.99 -8.64 -9.38
C GLU A 31 13.94 -7.55 -8.86
N SER A 32 14.64 -6.85 -9.75
CA SER A 32 15.57 -5.78 -9.41
C SER A 32 14.89 -4.44 -9.05
N HIS A 33 13.58 -4.33 -9.21
CA HIS A 33 12.84 -3.10 -8.94
C HIS A 33 12.53 -2.94 -7.45
N SER A 34 12.32 -1.68 -7.02
CA SER A 34 12.02 -1.34 -5.63
C SER A 34 10.60 -1.71 -5.21
N ASP A 35 10.33 -1.66 -3.90
CA ASP A 35 8.97 -1.82 -3.35
C ASP A 35 8.01 -0.75 -3.86
N THR A 36 8.50 0.48 -4.02
CA THR A 36 7.71 1.56 -4.63
C THR A 36 7.32 1.22 -6.07
N ALA A 37 8.23 0.66 -6.86
CA ALA A 37 7.91 0.22 -8.22
C ALA A 37 6.90 -0.94 -8.24
N CYS A 38 6.97 -1.85 -7.25
CA CYS A 38 5.98 -2.92 -7.07
C CYS A 38 4.59 -2.33 -6.81
N ILE A 39 4.49 -1.40 -5.86
CA ILE A 39 3.24 -0.71 -5.50
C ILE A 39 2.65 0.03 -6.70
N VAL A 40 3.47 0.87 -7.36
CA VAL A 40 3.05 1.66 -8.52
C VAL A 40 2.53 0.74 -9.63
N ARG A 41 3.21 -0.38 -9.88
CA ARG A 41 2.76 -1.34 -10.89
C ARG A 41 1.42 -1.99 -10.54
N ILE A 42 1.16 -2.32 -9.27
CA ILE A 42 -0.15 -2.85 -8.84
C ILE A 42 -1.26 -1.83 -9.11
N ILE A 43 -1.01 -0.56 -8.77
CA ILE A 43 -1.95 0.55 -9.00
C ILE A 43 -2.18 0.77 -10.50
N GLU A 44 -1.12 0.70 -11.32
CA GLU A 44 -1.19 0.81 -12.77
C GLU A 44 -2.07 -0.30 -13.37
N ILE A 45 -1.81 -1.56 -13.01
CA ILE A 45 -2.59 -2.72 -13.47
C ILE A 45 -4.06 -2.56 -13.10
N TYR A 46 -4.36 -2.19 -11.85
CA TYR A 46 -5.73 -1.94 -11.40
C TYR A 46 -6.42 -0.86 -12.24
N SER A 47 -5.73 0.25 -12.46
CA SER A 47 -6.27 1.40 -13.18
C SER A 47 -6.58 1.06 -14.63
N LEU A 48 -5.64 0.40 -15.32
CA LEU A 48 -5.82 -0.05 -16.71
C LEU A 48 -6.93 -1.10 -16.83
N ASN A 49 -7.01 -2.06 -15.90
CA ASN A 49 -8.07 -3.06 -15.88
C ASN A 49 -9.46 -2.40 -15.73
N LYS A 50 -9.64 -1.41 -14.85
CA LYS A 50 -10.90 -0.66 -14.72
C LYS A 50 -11.30 0.10 -15.99
N LEU A 51 -10.35 0.41 -16.85
CA LEU A 51 -10.62 1.04 -18.14
C LEU A 51 -10.96 0.03 -19.25
N ARG A 52 -10.69 -1.27 -19.10
CA ARG A 52 -10.86 -2.29 -20.15
C ARG A 52 -12.26 -2.27 -20.77
N ALA A 53 -13.32 -2.35 -19.96
CA ALA A 53 -14.70 -2.32 -20.45
C ALA A 53 -15.08 -0.96 -21.10
N LYS A 54 -14.55 0.15 -20.59
CA LYS A 54 -14.75 1.48 -21.21
C LYS A 54 -13.94 1.62 -22.50
N GLY A 55 -12.81 0.95 -22.59
CA GLY A 55 -11.92 0.92 -23.75
C GLY A 55 -12.54 0.24 -24.95
N GLU A 56 -13.27 -0.86 -24.76
CA GLU A 56 -14.03 -1.49 -25.85
C GLU A 56 -15.09 -0.54 -26.44
N LYS A 57 -15.81 0.17 -25.56
CA LYS A 57 -16.79 1.17 -25.97
C LYS A 57 -16.12 2.34 -26.69
N LEU A 58 -15.00 2.86 -26.16
CA LEU A 58 -14.20 3.92 -26.79
C LEU A 58 -13.79 3.49 -28.20
N TYR A 59 -13.21 2.30 -28.34
CA TYR A 59 -12.76 1.76 -29.61
C TYR A 59 -13.90 1.65 -30.64
N SER A 60 -15.07 1.14 -30.23
CA SER A 60 -16.22 1.02 -31.15
C SER A 60 -16.72 2.37 -31.67
N LEU A 61 -16.54 3.45 -30.90
CA LEU A 61 -17.02 4.79 -31.23
C LEU A 61 -15.97 5.64 -31.97
N THR A 62 -14.69 5.48 -31.65
CA THR A 62 -13.62 6.39 -32.09
C THR A 62 -12.44 5.70 -32.77
N GLY A 63 -12.32 4.38 -32.66
CA GLY A 63 -11.15 3.61 -33.08
C GLY A 63 -9.95 3.75 -32.15
N LEU A 64 -10.06 4.49 -31.03
CA LEU A 64 -8.99 4.64 -30.05
C LEU A 64 -8.97 3.47 -29.08
N THR A 65 -7.78 2.98 -28.76
CA THR A 65 -7.55 1.91 -27.79
C THR A 65 -7.04 2.47 -26.48
N VAL A 66 -7.53 1.91 -25.36
CA VAL A 66 -6.89 2.10 -24.07
C VAL A 66 -5.70 1.14 -23.97
N PRO A 67 -4.57 1.55 -23.37
CA PRO A 67 -3.46 0.63 -23.12
C PRO A 67 -3.93 -0.60 -22.32
N ASP A 68 -3.47 -1.78 -22.72
CA ASP A 68 -3.68 -3.00 -21.91
C ASP A 68 -2.70 -3.00 -20.73
N THR A 69 -2.98 -3.83 -19.73
CA THR A 69 -2.10 -4.00 -18.57
C THR A 69 -0.72 -4.55 -18.97
N GLU A 70 -0.65 -5.29 -20.08
CA GLU A 70 0.49 -6.10 -20.53
C GLU A 70 0.99 -7.10 -19.46
N ALA A 71 0.21 -7.30 -18.39
CA ALA A 71 0.60 -8.11 -17.26
C ALA A 71 0.48 -9.60 -17.61
N VAL A 72 1.53 -10.35 -17.30
CA VAL A 72 1.56 -11.81 -17.47
C VAL A 72 1.61 -12.52 -16.13
N ALA A 73 1.26 -13.80 -16.12
CA ALA A 73 1.18 -14.60 -14.89
C ALA A 73 2.45 -14.53 -14.03
N ASN A 74 3.63 -14.61 -14.65
CA ASN A 74 4.91 -14.54 -13.94
C ASN A 74 5.11 -13.18 -13.25
N GLU A 75 4.74 -12.08 -13.91
CA GLU A 75 4.83 -10.75 -13.33
C GLU A 75 3.88 -10.61 -12.13
N ILE A 76 2.64 -11.08 -12.27
CA ILE A 76 1.67 -11.06 -11.17
C ILE A 76 2.16 -11.87 -9.96
N ASN A 77 2.69 -13.07 -10.17
CA ASN A 77 3.25 -13.88 -9.09
C ASN A 77 4.42 -13.17 -8.41
N LEU A 78 5.25 -12.49 -9.19
CA LEU A 78 6.37 -11.72 -8.68
C LEU A 78 5.91 -10.51 -7.85
N LEU A 79 4.92 -9.75 -8.33
CA LEU A 79 4.31 -8.64 -7.59
C LEU A 79 3.71 -9.13 -6.26
N LEU A 80 2.90 -10.19 -6.28
CA LEU A 80 2.30 -10.76 -5.08
C LEU A 80 3.36 -11.27 -4.08
N SER A 81 4.41 -11.93 -4.58
CA SER A 81 5.50 -12.43 -3.74
C SER A 81 6.30 -11.30 -3.09
N ARG A 82 6.63 -10.26 -3.86
CA ARG A 82 7.31 -9.06 -3.35
C ARG A 82 6.46 -8.35 -2.31
N TYR A 83 5.17 -8.21 -2.58
CA TYR A 83 4.25 -7.55 -1.64
C TYR A 83 4.03 -8.37 -0.36
N ALA A 84 4.02 -9.70 -0.45
CA ALA A 84 3.98 -10.55 0.74
C ALA A 84 5.22 -10.34 1.64
N GLN A 85 6.39 -10.10 1.06
CA GLN A 85 7.59 -9.74 1.82
C GLN A 85 7.43 -8.38 2.51
N LEU A 86 6.90 -7.38 1.81
CA LEU A 86 6.60 -6.06 2.36
C LEU A 86 5.66 -6.16 3.58
N CYS A 87 4.56 -6.92 3.46
CA CYS A 87 3.63 -7.12 4.57
C CYS A 87 4.30 -7.78 5.78
N ARG A 88 5.20 -8.75 5.56
CA ARG A 88 5.94 -9.39 6.66
C ARG A 88 6.85 -8.41 7.38
N GLN A 89 7.54 -7.52 6.66
CA GLN A 89 8.37 -6.48 7.27
C GLN A 89 7.53 -5.52 8.13
N GLU A 90 6.36 -5.12 7.65
CA GLU A 90 5.44 -4.27 8.41
C GLU A 90 4.84 -4.97 9.65
N GLU A 91 4.66 -6.30 9.59
CA GLU A 91 4.27 -7.14 10.74
C GLU A 91 5.40 -7.28 11.79
N GLU A 92 6.64 -7.41 11.34
CA GLU A 92 7.83 -7.42 12.20
C GLU A 92 8.00 -6.08 12.91
N GLU A 93 7.83 -4.98 12.19
CA GLU A 93 7.85 -3.62 12.74
C GLU A 93 6.72 -3.42 13.75
N LEU A 94 5.50 -3.87 13.46
CA LEU A 94 4.38 -3.84 14.41
C LEU A 94 4.74 -4.59 15.71
N SER A 95 5.35 -5.76 15.58
CA SER A 95 5.82 -6.56 16.72
C SER A 95 6.93 -5.87 17.51
N PHE A 96 7.79 -5.10 16.84
CA PHE A 96 8.78 -4.23 17.50
C PHE A 96 8.10 -3.09 18.27
N ARG A 97 7.17 -2.36 17.65
CA ARG A 97 6.41 -1.28 18.31
C ARG A 97 5.62 -1.78 19.52
N GLN A 98 5.05 -2.98 19.44
CA GLN A 98 4.33 -3.59 20.56
C GLN A 98 5.26 -3.81 21.77
N ARG A 99 6.50 -4.24 21.54
CA ARG A 99 7.53 -4.38 22.59
C ARG A 99 7.94 -3.02 23.16
N GLU A 100 8.08 -1.99 22.33
CA GLU A 100 8.36 -0.63 22.79
C GLU A 100 7.27 -0.11 23.73
N VAL A 101 5.99 -0.31 23.38
CA VAL A 101 4.86 0.05 24.25
C VAL A 101 4.93 -0.67 25.59
N THR A 102 5.12 -1.99 25.59
CA THR A 102 5.24 -2.78 26.82
C THR A 102 6.40 -2.28 27.71
N ASN A 103 7.56 -2.01 27.11
CA ASN A 103 8.73 -1.51 27.85
C ASN A 103 8.48 -0.11 28.42
N ALA A 104 7.89 0.80 27.64
CA ALA A 104 7.55 2.14 28.07
C ALA A 104 6.49 2.13 29.19
N GLU A 105 5.52 1.21 29.12
CA GLU A 105 4.51 1.02 30.15
C GLU A 105 5.14 0.56 31.48
N VAL A 106 6.04 -0.42 31.43
CA VAL A 106 6.78 -0.90 32.61
C VAL A 106 7.61 0.23 33.22
N ALA A 107 8.33 0.98 32.39
CA ALA A 107 9.13 2.13 32.85
C ALA A 107 8.25 3.19 33.53
N TRP A 108 7.14 3.58 32.88
CA TRP A 108 6.18 4.52 33.44
C TRP A 108 5.60 4.03 34.76
N LYS A 109 5.10 2.79 34.85
CA LYS A 109 4.58 2.19 36.09
C LYS A 109 5.63 2.12 37.21
N SER A 110 6.91 1.88 36.87
CA SER A 110 7.98 1.84 37.87
C SER A 110 8.22 3.20 38.56
N THR A 111 7.90 4.32 37.90
CA THR A 111 8.00 5.67 38.52
C THR A 111 7.01 5.87 39.67
N PHE A 112 5.88 5.14 39.69
CA PHE A 112 4.91 5.18 40.77
C PHE A 112 5.45 4.46 42.02
N SER A 113 6.19 3.37 41.83
CA SER A 113 6.74 2.57 42.92
C SER A 113 7.94 3.25 43.61
N LYS A 114 8.78 3.96 42.84
CA LYS A 114 9.94 4.69 43.38
C LYS A 114 9.58 5.88 44.28
N ASN A 115 8.38 6.44 44.13
CA ASN A 115 7.95 7.62 44.90
C ASN A 115 7.14 7.27 46.17
N GLY A 116 6.93 5.97 46.46
CA GLY A 116 6.12 5.50 47.59
C GLY A 116 6.78 5.61 48.98
N VAL A 117 8.08 5.95 49.06
CA VAL A 117 8.85 6.02 50.33
C VAL A 117 9.60 7.35 50.41
N SER A 118 8.88 8.48 50.42
CA SER A 118 9.48 9.80 50.67
C SER A 118 8.81 10.46 51.86
N SER A 119 9.61 11.11 52.72
CA SER A 119 9.08 11.91 53.82
C SER A 119 8.24 13.09 53.27
N ILE A 120 7.31 13.62 54.07
CA ILE A 120 6.45 14.77 53.68
C ILE A 120 7.28 15.99 53.23
N ALA A 121 8.52 16.12 53.73
CA ALA A 121 9.45 17.18 53.35
C ALA A 121 10.04 16.97 51.94
N GLU A 122 10.38 15.72 51.57
CA GLU A 122 10.92 15.37 50.25
C GLU A 122 9.84 15.43 49.17
N ALA A 123 8.61 15.03 49.48
CA ALA A 123 7.48 15.11 48.55
C ALA A 123 7.17 16.56 48.11
N LYS A 124 7.45 17.56 48.96
CA LYS A 124 7.23 18.99 48.65
C LYS A 124 8.35 19.62 47.82
N THR A 125 9.54 19.01 47.78
CA THR A 125 10.72 19.56 47.09
C THR A 125 11.13 18.78 45.85
N ASN A 126 10.60 17.56 45.64
CA ASN A 126 11.03 16.64 44.58
C ASN A 126 10.45 16.99 43.19
N LYS A 127 10.83 18.15 42.65
CA LYS A 127 10.51 18.57 41.27
C LYS A 127 11.07 17.60 40.22
N THR A 128 12.20 16.94 40.50
CA THR A 128 12.87 15.99 39.60
C THR A 128 12.04 14.72 39.41
N GLY A 129 11.51 14.12 40.48
CA GLY A 129 10.65 12.93 40.37
C GLY A 129 9.31 13.19 39.67
N HIS A 130 8.79 14.42 39.74
CA HIS A 130 7.62 14.83 38.96
C HIS A 130 7.94 14.96 37.46
N ALA A 131 9.10 15.51 37.11
CA ALA A 131 9.56 15.62 35.73
C ALA A 131 9.83 14.23 35.11
N GLU A 132 10.55 13.36 35.81
CA GLU A 132 10.83 11.98 35.36
C GLU A 132 9.56 11.17 35.09
N ARG A 133 8.55 11.34 35.95
CA ARG A 133 7.24 10.71 35.77
C ARG A 133 6.51 11.24 34.54
N ALA A 134 6.47 12.56 34.37
CA ALA A 134 5.82 13.21 33.22
C ALA A 134 6.52 12.85 31.90
N ASP A 135 7.85 12.72 31.91
CA ASP A 135 8.62 12.28 30.75
C ASP A 135 8.37 10.79 30.44
N ALA A 136 8.30 9.93 31.45
CA ALA A 136 7.97 8.51 31.25
C ALA A 136 6.54 8.31 30.72
N GLU A 137 5.58 9.09 31.21
CA GLU A 137 4.20 9.12 30.71
C GLU A 137 4.14 9.55 29.24
N ARG A 138 4.87 10.62 28.90
CA ARG A 138 4.97 11.10 27.51
C ARG A 138 5.57 10.04 26.59
N CYS A 139 6.64 9.38 27.01
CA CYS A 139 7.27 8.30 26.25
C CYS A 139 6.32 7.14 26.00
N TYR A 140 5.52 6.75 27.00
CA TYR A 140 4.49 5.72 26.85
C TYR A 140 3.42 6.13 25.82
N HIS A 141 2.87 7.34 25.94
CA HIS A 141 1.86 7.81 24.98
C HIS A 141 2.41 7.94 23.55
N LEU A 142 3.65 8.38 23.39
CA LEU A 142 4.31 8.42 22.07
C LEU A 142 4.48 7.01 21.48
N ALA A 143 4.89 6.03 22.29
CA ALA A 143 4.99 4.65 21.85
C ALA A 143 3.63 4.07 21.42
N VAL A 144 2.57 4.34 22.18
CA VAL A 144 1.19 3.94 21.82
C VAL A 144 0.74 4.58 20.51
N SER A 145 1.01 5.87 20.32
CA SER A 145 0.70 6.58 19.08
C SER A 145 1.38 5.94 17.87
N ARG A 146 2.67 5.63 17.99
CA ARG A 146 3.44 4.96 16.91
C ARG A 146 2.94 3.56 16.61
N LEU A 147 2.55 2.79 17.64
CA LEU A 147 1.95 1.47 17.46
C LEU A 147 0.63 1.57 16.68
N ASN A 148 -0.22 2.53 17.01
CA ASN A 148 -1.49 2.75 16.31
C ASN A 148 -1.29 3.18 14.85
N GLU A 149 -0.33 4.07 14.60
CA GLU A 149 0.07 4.46 13.25
C GLU A 149 0.55 3.25 12.43
N GLN A 150 1.42 2.43 13.01
CA GLN A 150 1.93 1.21 12.38
C GLN A 150 0.80 0.20 12.10
N HIS A 151 -0.15 0.05 13.03
CA HIS A 151 -1.31 -0.82 12.83
C HIS A 151 -2.20 -0.31 11.67
N SER A 152 -2.46 1.00 11.62
CA SER A 152 -3.22 1.62 10.53
C SER A 152 -2.53 1.40 9.19
N ARG A 153 -1.22 1.66 9.12
CA ARG A 153 -0.40 1.45 7.93
C ARG A 153 -0.44 0.00 7.46
N LEU A 154 -0.25 -0.98 8.36
CA LEU A 154 -0.33 -2.40 8.02
C LEU A 154 -1.72 -2.79 7.52
N SER A 155 -2.79 -2.24 8.10
CA SER A 155 -4.15 -2.51 7.65
C SER A 155 -4.39 -2.01 6.22
N THR A 156 -3.90 -0.80 5.90
CA THR A 156 -3.98 -0.21 4.55
C THR A 156 -3.16 -1.00 3.55
N ILE A 157 -1.91 -1.32 3.89
CA ILE A 157 -0.98 -1.98 2.96
C ILE A 157 -1.50 -3.36 2.56
N LYS A 158 -2.12 -4.12 3.48
CA LYS A 158 -2.64 -5.47 3.22
C LYS A 158 -3.77 -5.51 2.18
N LEU A 159 -4.46 -4.40 1.94
CA LEU A 159 -5.59 -4.34 1.00
C LEU A 159 -5.16 -4.23 -0.46
N LEU A 160 -4.00 -3.62 -0.73
CA LEU A 160 -3.61 -3.27 -2.09
C LEU A 160 -3.47 -4.49 -3.02
N PRO A 161 -2.85 -5.62 -2.65
CA PRO A 161 -2.72 -6.75 -3.58
C PRO A 161 -4.08 -7.36 -3.98
N GLY A 162 -5.09 -7.23 -3.13
CA GLY A 162 -6.44 -7.70 -3.40
C GLY A 162 -7.08 -7.09 -4.64
N VAL A 163 -6.63 -5.91 -5.06
CA VAL A 163 -7.14 -5.21 -6.25
C VAL A 163 -6.75 -5.90 -7.56
N LEU A 164 -5.77 -6.82 -7.52
CA LEU A 164 -5.36 -7.60 -8.69
C LEU A 164 -6.32 -8.74 -9.02
N ALA A 165 -7.35 -9.01 -8.21
CA ALA A 165 -8.24 -10.16 -8.39
C ALA A 165 -8.87 -10.23 -9.80
N ASP A 166 -9.32 -9.10 -10.34
CA ASP A 166 -9.88 -9.02 -11.68
C ASP A 166 -8.85 -9.42 -12.75
N GLU A 167 -7.60 -8.97 -12.60
CA GLU A 167 -6.52 -9.28 -13.54
C GLU A 167 -6.05 -10.74 -13.43
N VAL A 168 -5.96 -11.27 -12.21
CA VAL A 168 -5.69 -12.68 -11.95
C VAL A 168 -6.71 -13.59 -12.64
N ASN A 169 -7.99 -13.21 -12.59
CA ASN A 169 -9.05 -13.94 -13.26
C ASN A 169 -8.98 -13.82 -14.78
N TYR A 170 -8.62 -12.63 -15.31
CA TYR A 170 -8.44 -12.40 -16.74
C TYR A 170 -7.29 -13.22 -17.33
N ILE A 171 -6.12 -13.24 -16.67
CA ILE A 171 -4.95 -14.02 -17.11
C ILE A 171 -5.21 -15.54 -16.96
N GLY A 172 -5.85 -15.94 -15.86
CA GLY A 172 -6.26 -17.32 -15.64
C GLY A 172 -5.08 -18.26 -15.31
N LYS A 173 -4.52 -18.93 -16.33
CA LYS A 173 -3.52 -20.01 -16.11
C LYS A 173 -2.16 -19.43 -15.72
N GLY A 174 -1.45 -20.14 -14.83
CA GLY A 174 -0.10 -19.79 -14.39
C GLY A 174 -0.03 -18.83 -13.20
N VAL A 175 -1.14 -18.20 -12.80
CA VAL A 175 -1.17 -17.35 -11.61
C VAL A 175 -1.34 -18.19 -10.35
N GLU A 176 -0.49 -17.96 -9.36
CA GLU A 176 -0.54 -18.60 -8.06
C GLU A 176 -1.63 -17.97 -7.18
N LYS A 177 -2.88 -18.39 -7.40
CA LYS A 177 -4.05 -17.89 -6.64
C LYS A 177 -3.90 -18.00 -5.11
N ARG A 178 -3.08 -18.96 -4.64
CA ARG A 178 -2.76 -19.10 -3.21
C ARG A 178 -2.06 -17.87 -2.65
N LEU A 179 -1.19 -17.22 -3.43
CA LEU A 179 -0.53 -15.97 -3.03
C LEU A 179 -1.50 -14.81 -2.96
N LEU A 180 -2.49 -14.75 -3.86
CA LEU A 180 -3.53 -13.71 -3.79
C LEU A 180 -4.43 -13.90 -2.55
N ASN A 181 -4.78 -15.15 -2.23
CA ASN A 181 -5.72 -15.48 -1.16
C ASN A 181 -5.22 -15.16 0.26
N ILE A 182 -3.93 -14.82 0.44
CA ILE A 182 -3.42 -14.33 1.73
C ILE A 182 -3.86 -12.88 1.99
N PHE A 183 -4.25 -12.15 0.96
CA PHE A 183 -4.67 -10.76 1.03
C PHE A 183 -6.20 -10.67 1.03
N PRO A 184 -6.80 -9.76 1.81
CA PRO A 184 -8.22 -9.46 1.68
C PRO A 184 -8.54 -9.02 0.26
N GLN A 185 -9.66 -9.49 -0.28
CA GLN A 185 -10.14 -9.00 -1.56
C GLN A 185 -10.54 -7.53 -1.41
N SER A 186 -10.05 -6.67 -2.31
CA SER A 186 -10.39 -5.26 -2.32
C SER A 186 -10.83 -4.84 -3.73
N GLY A 187 -11.99 -4.20 -3.83
CA GLY A 187 -12.48 -3.64 -5.10
C GLY A 187 -11.92 -2.26 -5.42
N GLN A 188 -11.24 -1.63 -4.46
CA GLN A 188 -10.76 -0.25 -4.51
C GLN A 188 -9.35 -0.14 -3.91
N ILE A 189 -8.59 0.82 -4.41
CA ILE A 189 -7.34 1.23 -3.75
C ILE A 189 -7.74 1.98 -2.47
N PRO A 190 -7.14 1.68 -1.31
CA PRO A 190 -7.41 2.42 -0.06
C PRO A 190 -7.20 3.93 -0.24
N ALA A 191 -8.07 4.74 0.37
CA ALA A 191 -8.00 6.20 0.21
C ALA A 191 -6.74 6.83 0.83
N ASP A 192 -6.15 6.16 1.82
CA ASP A 192 -5.00 6.64 2.59
C ASP A 192 -3.65 6.10 2.06
N PHE A 193 -3.62 5.66 0.80
CA PHE A 193 -2.42 5.11 0.16
C PHE A 193 -1.49 6.20 -0.40
#